data_AF-A0A4R0IP85-F1
#
_entry.id   AF-A0A4R0IP85-F1
#
_cell.length_a   1.000
_cell.length_b   1.000
_cell.length_c   1.000
_cell.angle_alpha   90.00
_cell.angle_beta   90.00
_cell.angle_gamma   90.00
#
_symmetry.space_group_name_H-M   'P 1'
#
loop_
_entity.id
_entity.type
_entity.pdbx_description
1 polymer ?
#
loop_
_entity_poly.entity_id
_entity_poly.type
_entity_poly.pdbx_seq_one_letter_code
_entity_poly.pdbx_strand_id
1 'polypeptide(L)'
;MSATVETPIVPGPVQGPTREEPLIEALLLDDYRSLVHLAYLILPPAISRARRVAAAHAVVQRALPPGLPLPSALALPSSLTVPPDVRVPATRHREFLRRRVVDEATRQAGRRSVLARLGSALAPADELGFDPCTLRPDRTAIARRRARGRHFAIAVTLVVTATIITGLLTL
;
A
#
# COMPACT_ATOMS: atom_id res chain seq x y z
N MET A 1 -1.43 -48.39 52.43
CA MET A 1 -0.37 -47.79 51.60
C MET A 1 -0.95 -47.61 50.22
N SER A 2 -1.55 -46.45 49.94
CA SER A 2 -2.24 -46.17 48.67
C SER A 2 -1.24 -45.61 47.68
N ALA A 3 -1.01 -46.33 46.59
CA ALA A 3 -0.15 -45.88 45.49
C ALA A 3 -0.96 -44.93 44.58
N THR A 4 -0.55 -43.67 44.57
CA THR A 4 -1.04 -42.65 43.65
C THR A 4 -0.57 -43.00 42.24
N VAL A 5 -1.51 -43.40 41.37
CA VAL A 5 -1.24 -43.58 39.93
C VAL A 5 -1.15 -42.18 39.31
N GLU A 6 0.08 -41.72 39.11
CA GLU A 6 0.36 -40.50 38.37
C GLU A 6 0.17 -40.80 36.88
N THR A 7 -1.00 -40.42 36.35
CA THR A 7 -1.29 -40.50 34.91
C THR A 7 -0.35 -39.54 34.17
N PRO A 8 0.49 -40.01 33.24
CA PRO A 8 1.34 -39.12 32.46
C PRO A 8 0.43 -38.21 31.62
N ILE A 9 0.63 -36.91 31.76
CA ILE A 9 0.07 -35.90 30.87
C ILE A 9 0.65 -36.18 29.48
N VAL A 10 -0.06 -36.96 28.67
CA VAL A 10 0.21 -37.06 27.25
C VAL A 10 -0.09 -35.68 26.68
N PRO A 11 0.91 -34.96 26.14
CA PRO A 11 0.63 -33.74 25.42
C PRO A 11 -0.27 -34.13 24.26
N GLY A 12 -1.53 -33.73 24.29
CA GLY A 12 -2.37 -33.77 23.10
C GLY A 12 -1.62 -33.05 21.98
N PRO A 13 -1.83 -33.42 20.71
CA PRO A 13 -1.15 -32.78 19.60
C PRO A 13 -1.45 -31.29 19.67
N VAL A 14 -0.47 -30.50 20.08
CA VAL A 14 -0.52 -29.06 19.93
C VAL A 14 -0.53 -28.88 18.43
N GLN A 15 -1.70 -28.60 17.86
CA GLN A 15 -1.84 -28.15 16.50
C GLN A 15 -1.18 -26.76 16.43
N GLY A 16 0.15 -26.76 16.44
CA GLY A 16 0.94 -25.60 16.06
C GLY A 16 0.63 -25.28 14.59
N PRO A 17 0.82 -24.01 14.18
CA PRO A 17 0.49 -23.56 12.83
C PRO A 17 1.09 -24.54 11.83
N THR A 18 0.22 -25.14 11.02
CA THR A 18 0.66 -25.92 9.86
C THR A 18 1.64 -25.05 9.08
N ARG A 19 2.77 -25.59 8.58
CA ARG A 19 3.76 -24.78 7.83
C ARG A 19 3.15 -24.00 6.66
N GLU A 20 1.95 -24.36 6.24
CA GLU A 20 1.18 -23.77 5.17
C GLU A 20 0.50 -22.46 5.59
N GLU A 21 0.02 -22.33 6.83
CA GLU A 21 -0.61 -21.11 7.34
C GLU A 21 0.27 -19.85 7.25
N PRO A 22 1.53 -19.85 7.73
CA PRO A 22 2.40 -18.67 7.60
C PRO A 22 2.79 -18.39 6.14
N LEU A 23 2.82 -19.42 5.27
CA LEU A 23 3.08 -19.25 3.85
C LEU A 23 1.89 -18.60 3.14
N ILE A 24 0.67 -19.03 3.47
CA ILE A 24 -0.58 -18.45 2.94
C ILE A 24 -0.70 -16.99 3.40
N GLU A 25 -0.43 -16.71 4.67
CA GLU A 25 -0.43 -15.34 5.19
C GLU A 25 0.59 -14.45 4.47
N ALA A 26 1.81 -14.91 4.26
CA ALA A 26 2.83 -14.18 3.52
C ALA A 26 2.40 -13.87 2.08
N LEU A 27 1.81 -14.85 1.37
CA LEU A 27 1.31 -14.66 0.02
C LEU A 27 0.16 -13.64 -0.05
N LEU A 28 -0.77 -13.67 0.91
CA LEU A 28 -1.86 -12.69 1.01
C LEU A 28 -1.33 -11.27 1.27
N LEU A 29 -0.34 -11.14 2.16
CA LEU A 29 0.31 -9.87 2.46
C LEU A 29 1.07 -9.32 1.25
N ASP A 30 1.75 -10.18 0.48
CA ASP A 30 2.45 -9.80 -0.74
C ASP A 30 1.49 -9.32 -1.83
N ASP A 31 0.34 -9.97 -1.98
CA ASP A 31 -0.69 -9.51 -2.92
C ASP A 31 -1.29 -8.16 -2.50
N TYR A 32 -1.58 -7.96 -1.21
CA TYR A 32 -2.03 -6.67 -0.71
C TYR A 32 -0.99 -5.56 -0.95
N ARG A 33 0.26 -5.84 -0.60
CA ARG A 33 1.40 -4.93 -0.80
C ARG A 33 1.57 -4.54 -2.26
N SER A 34 1.47 -5.51 -3.18
CA SER A 34 1.54 -5.28 -4.63
C SER A 34 0.43 -4.32 -5.10
N LEU A 35 -0.80 -4.50 -4.62
CA LEU A 35 -1.93 -3.63 -4.97
C LEU A 35 -1.79 -2.21 -4.42
N VAL A 36 -1.33 -2.06 -3.17
CA VAL A 36 -1.06 -0.73 -2.58
C VAL A 36 0.06 -0.02 -3.33
N HIS A 37 1.14 -0.74 -3.67
CA HIS A 37 2.23 -0.20 -4.47
C HIS A 37 1.74 0.26 -5.85
N LEU A 38 0.90 -0.53 -6.52
CA LEU A 38 0.31 -0.16 -7.80
C LEU A 38 -0.54 1.13 -7.68
N ALA A 39 -1.41 1.22 -6.68
CA ALA A 39 -2.21 2.42 -6.43
C ALA A 39 -1.34 3.65 -6.14
N TYR A 40 -0.25 3.46 -5.39
CA TYR A 40 0.71 4.52 -5.07
C TYR A 40 1.37 5.12 -6.32
N LEU A 41 1.75 4.27 -7.27
CA LEU A 41 2.36 4.68 -8.53
C LEU A 41 1.39 5.46 -9.44
N ILE A 42 0.10 5.10 -9.43
CA ILE A 42 -0.93 5.76 -10.23
C ILE A 42 -1.32 7.13 -9.64
N LEU A 43 -1.27 7.28 -8.32
CA LEU A 43 -1.66 8.51 -7.65
C LEU A 43 -0.67 9.67 -7.92
N PRO A 44 -1.16 10.85 -8.33
CA PRO A 44 -0.29 11.98 -8.68
C PRO A 44 0.51 12.50 -7.48
N PRO A 45 1.78 12.94 -7.68
CA PRO A 45 2.69 13.34 -6.61
C PRO A 45 2.42 14.78 -6.09
N ALA A 46 1.17 15.08 -5.75
CA ALA A 46 0.73 16.42 -5.33
C ALA A 46 0.75 16.66 -3.83
N ILE A 47 0.89 15.60 -3.04
CA ILE A 47 0.74 15.60 -1.59
C ILE A 47 1.98 14.97 -0.96
N SER A 48 2.26 15.31 0.31
CA SER A 48 3.34 14.69 1.07
C SER A 48 3.26 13.16 0.98
N ARG A 49 4.41 12.48 0.96
CA ARG A 49 4.50 11.01 0.84
C ARG A 49 3.56 10.27 1.78
N ALA A 50 3.44 10.72 3.03
CA ALA A 50 2.51 10.15 4.01
C ALA A 50 1.05 10.21 3.54
N ARG A 51 0.61 11.33 2.96
CA ARG A 51 -0.73 11.47 2.39
C ARG A 51 -0.92 10.62 1.13
N ARG A 52 0.13 10.42 0.31
CA ARG A 52 0.07 9.49 -0.84
C ARG A 52 -0.08 8.04 -0.39
N VAL A 53 0.67 7.62 0.64
CA VAL A 53 0.56 6.27 1.22
C VAL A 53 -0.84 6.05 1.79
N ALA A 54 -1.34 6.98 2.61
CA ALA A 54 -2.69 6.89 3.15
C ALA A 54 -3.76 6.86 2.04
N ALA A 55 -3.60 7.67 0.99
CA ALA A 55 -4.49 7.65 -0.16
C ALA A 55 -4.43 6.32 -0.92
N ALA A 56 -3.24 5.74 -1.11
CA ALA A 56 -3.08 4.44 -1.76
C ALA A 56 -3.79 3.32 -0.98
N HIS A 57 -3.65 3.30 0.35
CA HIS A 57 -4.40 2.37 1.21
C HIS A 57 -5.92 2.58 1.09
N ALA A 58 -6.38 3.83 1.12
CA ALA A 58 -7.80 4.15 0.97
C ALA A 58 -8.35 3.72 -0.40
N VAL A 59 -7.57 3.85 -1.48
CA VAL A 59 -7.94 3.35 -2.82
C VAL A 59 -8.13 1.84 -2.79
N VAL A 60 -7.16 1.09 -2.25
CA VAL A 60 -7.24 -0.37 -2.20
C VAL A 60 -8.42 -0.82 -1.34
N GLN A 61 -8.61 -0.22 -0.16
CA GLN A 61 -9.76 -0.52 0.73
C GLN A 61 -11.11 -0.21 0.06
N ARG A 62 -11.19 0.84 -0.75
CA ARG A 62 -12.42 1.19 -1.48
C ARG A 62 -12.66 0.30 -2.70
N ALA A 63 -11.58 -0.10 -3.38
CA ALA A 63 -11.65 -1.04 -4.49
C ALA A 63 -12.00 -2.46 -4.01
N LEU A 64 -11.65 -2.81 -2.77
CA LEU A 64 -11.80 -4.12 -2.14
C LEU A 64 -12.63 -4.03 -0.85
N PRO A 65 -13.94 -3.72 -0.93
CA PRO A 65 -14.79 -3.71 0.24
C PRO A 65 -14.93 -5.13 0.83
N PRO A 66 -15.15 -5.25 2.15
CA PRO A 66 -15.48 -6.52 2.76
C PRO A 66 -16.73 -7.12 2.11
N GLY A 67 -16.70 -8.40 1.77
CA GLY A 67 -17.80 -9.09 1.09
C GLY A 67 -17.92 -8.75 -0.40
N LEU A 68 -16.87 -8.26 -1.05
CA LEU A 68 -16.84 -8.02 -2.49
C LEU A 68 -17.36 -9.23 -3.28
N PRO A 69 -18.50 -9.11 -4.00
CA PRO A 69 -19.00 -10.21 -4.82
C PRO A 69 -18.01 -10.49 -5.97
N LEU A 70 -17.49 -11.70 -6.00
CA LEU A 70 -16.64 -12.18 -7.08
C LEU A 70 -17.54 -12.68 -8.22
N PRO A 71 -17.25 -12.30 -9.48
CA PRO A 71 -17.89 -12.89 -10.64
C PRO A 71 -17.93 -14.42 -10.55
N SER A 72 -19.05 -15.04 -10.91
CA SER A 72 -19.23 -16.50 -10.82
C SER A 72 -18.20 -17.29 -11.64
N ALA A 73 -17.62 -16.68 -12.68
CA ALA A 73 -16.51 -17.25 -13.47
C ALA A 73 -15.16 -17.27 -12.74
N LEU A 74 -15.05 -16.55 -11.63
CA LEU A 74 -13.92 -16.56 -10.70
C LEU A 74 -14.23 -17.43 -9.47
N ALA A 75 -15.48 -17.45 -9.00
CA ALA A 75 -15.90 -18.33 -7.91
C ALA A 75 -15.62 -19.80 -8.27
N LEU A 76 -14.64 -20.43 -7.62
CA LEU A 76 -14.44 -21.87 -7.76
C LEU A 76 -15.63 -22.59 -7.10
N PRO A 77 -16.20 -23.64 -7.71
CA PRO A 77 -17.19 -24.46 -7.05
C PRO A 77 -16.54 -25.11 -5.82
N SER A 78 -17.23 -25.07 -4.67
CA SER A 78 -16.75 -25.57 -3.37
C SER A 78 -16.42 -27.06 -3.35
N SER A 79 -16.66 -27.79 -4.45
CA SER A 79 -16.49 -29.24 -4.59
C SER A 79 -15.37 -29.68 -5.55
N LEU A 80 -14.56 -28.76 -6.09
CA LEU A 80 -13.38 -29.18 -6.85
C LEU A 80 -12.22 -29.44 -5.90
N THR A 81 -11.86 -30.72 -5.72
CA THR A 81 -10.50 -31.11 -5.32
C THR A 81 -9.55 -30.48 -6.35
N VAL A 82 -8.90 -29.38 -5.97
CA VAL A 82 -8.03 -28.61 -6.86
C VAL A 82 -6.79 -29.47 -7.15
N PRO A 83 -6.54 -29.93 -8.40
CA PRO A 83 -5.28 -30.58 -8.72
C PRO A 83 -4.11 -29.60 -8.54
N PRO A 84 -2.91 -30.08 -8.17
CA PRO A 84 -1.77 -29.22 -7.83
C PRO A 84 -1.28 -28.28 -8.96
N ASP A 85 -1.76 -28.46 -10.20
CA ASP A 85 -1.35 -27.69 -11.38
C ASP A 85 -2.18 -26.41 -11.63
N VAL A 86 -3.08 -26.05 -10.71
CA VAL A 86 -4.06 -24.98 -10.87
C VAL A 86 -3.45 -23.61 -10.53
N ARG A 87 -2.43 -23.16 -11.28
CA ARG A 87 -1.94 -21.76 -11.25
C ARG A 87 -2.85 -20.77 -11.99
N VAL A 88 -3.79 -21.27 -12.80
CA VAL A 88 -4.61 -20.49 -13.76
C VAL A 88 -5.82 -19.77 -13.13
N PRO A 89 -6.44 -20.23 -12.02
CA PRO A 89 -7.52 -19.47 -11.35
C PRO A 89 -7.03 -18.36 -10.43
N ALA A 90 -5.90 -18.56 -9.74
CA ALA A 90 -5.29 -17.54 -8.89
C ALA A 90 -4.88 -16.29 -9.72
N THR A 91 -4.39 -16.52 -10.94
CA THR A 91 -4.04 -15.44 -11.88
C THR A 91 -5.25 -14.63 -12.35
N ARG A 92 -6.41 -15.25 -12.60
CA ARG A 92 -7.64 -14.51 -12.96
C ARG A 92 -8.19 -13.65 -11.82
N HIS A 93 -8.20 -14.18 -10.59
CA HIS A 93 -8.59 -13.39 -9.42
C HIS A 93 -7.65 -12.20 -9.22
N ARG A 94 -6.34 -12.43 -9.28
CA ARG A 94 -5.33 -11.38 -9.13
C ARG A 94 -5.51 -10.26 -10.15
N GLU A 95 -5.72 -10.61 -11.41
CA GLU A 95 -5.95 -9.64 -12.49
C GLU A 95 -7.26 -8.85 -12.29
N PHE A 96 -8.32 -9.51 -11.80
CA PHE A 96 -9.57 -8.83 -11.45
C PHE A 96 -9.36 -7.79 -10.34
N LEU A 97 -8.69 -8.16 -9.24
CA LEU A 97 -8.39 -7.25 -8.14
C LEU A 97 -7.51 -6.08 -8.62
N ARG A 98 -6.50 -6.38 -9.43
CA ARG A 98 -5.60 -5.39 -10.03
C ARG A 98 -6.36 -4.36 -10.86
N ARG A 99 -7.25 -4.80 -11.76
CA ARG A 99 -8.08 -3.90 -12.60
C ARG A 99 -8.96 -3.00 -11.75
N ARG A 100 -9.64 -3.54 -10.74
CA ARG A 100 -10.47 -2.73 -9.84
C ARG A 100 -9.68 -1.63 -9.14
N VAL A 101 -8.47 -1.95 -8.66
CA VAL A 101 -7.59 -0.99 -8.01
C VAL A 101 -7.12 0.08 -9.00
N VAL A 102 -6.73 -0.31 -10.22
CA VAL A 102 -6.33 0.64 -11.28
C VAL A 102 -7.48 1.58 -11.64
N ASP A 103 -8.70 1.05 -11.81
CA ASP A 103 -9.88 1.84 -12.15
C ASP A 103 -10.27 2.83 -11.04
N GLU A 104 -10.16 2.43 -9.76
CA GLU A 104 -10.41 3.35 -8.64
C GLU A 104 -9.28 4.39 -8.51
N ALA A 105 -8.02 3.98 -8.67
CA ALA A 105 -6.87 4.87 -8.60
C ALA A 105 -6.92 5.95 -9.69
N THR A 106 -7.23 5.56 -10.93
CA THR A 106 -7.37 6.48 -12.07
C THR A 106 -8.55 7.43 -11.88
N ARG A 107 -9.71 6.93 -11.42
CA ARG A 107 -10.86 7.78 -11.05
C ARG A 107 -10.49 8.80 -9.97
N GLN A 108 -9.75 8.40 -8.95
CA GLN A 108 -9.36 9.31 -7.87
C GLN A 108 -8.27 10.32 -8.32
N ALA A 109 -7.35 9.90 -9.19
CA ALA A 109 -6.35 10.77 -9.79
C ALA A 109 -6.99 11.86 -10.67
N GLY A 110 -8.03 11.51 -11.44
CA GLY A 110 -8.76 12.46 -12.28
C GLY A 110 -9.47 13.59 -11.51
N ARG A 111 -9.92 13.32 -10.28
CA ARG A 111 -10.63 14.31 -9.43
C ARG A 111 -9.72 15.38 -8.81
N ARG A 112 -8.39 15.23 -8.85
CA ARG A 112 -7.42 16.14 -8.18
C ARG A 112 -6.70 17.10 -9.15
N SER A 113 -7.12 17.19 -10.40
CA SER A 113 -6.24 17.37 -11.58
C SER A 113 -5.52 18.71 -11.82
N VAL A 114 -5.89 19.85 -11.25
CA VAL A 114 -5.18 21.13 -11.58
C VAL A 114 -4.20 21.54 -10.48
N LEU A 115 -4.68 21.67 -9.24
CA LEU A 115 -3.83 21.95 -8.08
C LEU A 115 -2.79 20.85 -7.83
N ALA A 116 -3.10 19.60 -8.19
CA ALA A 116 -2.17 18.48 -8.06
C ALA A 116 -1.00 18.53 -9.04
N ARG A 117 -1.23 19.01 -10.26
CA ARG A 117 -0.19 19.13 -11.30
C ARG A 117 0.81 20.23 -10.96
N LEU A 118 0.32 21.35 -10.41
CA LEU A 118 1.19 22.41 -9.88
C LEU A 118 2.00 21.93 -8.66
N GLY A 119 1.36 21.17 -7.76
CA GLY A 119 2.05 20.55 -6.63
C GLY A 119 3.14 19.54 -7.04
N SER A 120 2.92 18.77 -8.11
CA SER A 120 3.91 17.82 -8.62
C SER A 120 5.16 18.45 -9.23
N ALA A 121 5.07 19.70 -9.72
CA ALA A 121 6.25 20.41 -10.20
C ALA A 121 7.21 20.80 -9.05
N LEU A 122 6.67 20.92 -7.82
CA LEU A 122 7.41 21.23 -6.60
C LEU A 122 7.79 19.97 -5.79
N ALA A 123 7.08 18.86 -5.97
CA ALA A 123 7.28 17.64 -5.22
C ALA A 123 7.99 16.58 -6.07
N PRO A 124 9.27 16.26 -5.78
CA PRO A 124 9.99 15.24 -6.53
C PRO A 124 9.31 13.89 -6.36
N ALA A 125 9.19 13.14 -7.47
CA ALA A 125 8.69 11.78 -7.45
C ALA A 125 9.55 10.92 -6.50
N ASP A 126 8.90 10.00 -5.79
CA ASP A 126 9.62 9.00 -5.02
C ASP A 126 10.34 8.04 -5.96
N GLU A 127 11.47 7.49 -5.50
CA GLU A 127 12.18 6.45 -6.25
C GLU A 127 11.26 5.24 -6.44
N LEU A 128 11.35 4.60 -7.61
CA LEU A 128 10.55 3.43 -7.99
C LEU A 128 10.70 2.25 -7.00
N GLY A 129 11.79 2.20 -6.23
CA GLY A 129 12.02 1.20 -5.19
C GLY A 129 11.31 1.48 -3.85
N PHE A 130 10.58 2.59 -3.71
CA PHE A 130 9.86 2.88 -2.47
C PHE A 130 8.67 1.93 -2.31
N ASP A 131 8.64 1.23 -1.17
CA ASP A 131 7.52 0.37 -0.84
C ASP A 131 6.64 0.91 0.30
N PRO A 132 5.34 1.16 0.02
CA PRO A 132 4.42 1.78 0.97
C PRO A 132 4.10 0.91 2.19
N CYS A 133 4.20 -0.41 2.08
CA CYS A 133 3.83 -1.34 3.16
C CYS A 133 5.03 -1.78 4.00
N THR A 134 6.24 -1.29 3.72
CA THR A 134 7.41 -1.61 4.54
C THR A 134 7.28 -1.07 5.96
N LEU A 135 7.38 -1.97 6.93
CA LEU A 135 7.43 -1.63 8.36
C LEU A 135 8.78 -1.06 8.80
N ARG A 136 9.82 -1.18 7.96
CA ARG A 136 11.16 -0.66 8.25
C ARG A 136 11.43 0.58 7.41
N PRO A 137 11.19 1.78 7.95
CA PRO A 137 11.49 3.01 7.23
C PRO A 137 13.01 3.14 7.05
N ASP A 138 13.46 3.30 5.80
CA ASP A 138 14.86 3.61 5.51
C ASP A 138 15.23 4.97 6.13
N ARG A 139 16.08 4.92 7.17
CA ARG A 139 16.54 6.10 7.90
C ARG A 139 17.30 7.08 6.99
N THR A 140 17.99 6.59 5.96
CA THR A 140 18.74 7.44 5.04
C THR A 140 17.83 8.21 4.09
N ALA A 141 16.66 7.65 3.76
CA ALA A 141 15.62 8.32 3.00
C ALA A 141 14.98 9.47 3.79
N ILE A 142 14.79 9.31 5.11
CA ILE A 142 14.26 10.35 6.00
C ILE A 142 15.22 11.55 6.08
N ALA A 143 16.52 11.29 6.27
CA ALA A 143 17.54 12.33 6.38
C ALA A 143 17.65 13.17 5.09
N ARG A 144 17.71 12.51 3.93
CA ARG A 144 17.78 13.17 2.61
C ARG A 144 16.52 14.01 2.30
N ARG A 145 15.35 13.61 2.83
CA ARG A 145 14.10 14.37 2.70
C ARG A 145 14.07 15.61 3.59
N ARG A 146 14.58 15.55 4.82
CA ARG A 146 14.65 16.73 5.71
C ARG A 146 15.56 17.81 5.15
N ALA A 147 16.71 17.44 4.58
CA ALA A 147 17.60 18.39 3.93
C ALA A 147 16.91 19.10 2.75
N ARG A 148 16.27 18.34 1.85
CA ARG A 148 15.54 18.89 0.69
C ARG A 148 14.33 19.75 1.09
N GLY A 149 13.60 19.36 2.13
CA GLY A 149 12.49 20.16 2.68
C GLY A 149 12.94 21.52 3.22
N ARG A 150 14.12 21.59 3.83
CA ARG A 150 14.71 22.87 4.26
C ARG A 150 15.02 23.77 3.07
N HIS A 151 15.62 23.23 2.01
CA HIS A 151 15.92 24.03 0.81
C HIS A 151 14.66 24.60 0.15
N PHE A 152 13.60 23.81 0.08
CA PHE A 152 12.33 24.27 -0.49
C PHE A 152 11.69 25.38 0.37
N ALA A 153 11.66 25.18 1.70
CA ALA A 153 11.16 26.21 2.62
C ALA A 153 11.95 27.51 2.50
N ILE A 154 13.29 27.43 2.46
CA ILE A 154 14.16 28.60 2.28
C ILE A 154 13.86 29.30 0.95
N ALA A 155 13.75 28.56 -0.16
CA ALA A 155 13.45 29.14 -1.47
C ALA A 155 12.09 29.85 -1.50
N VAL A 156 11.05 29.24 -0.93
CA VAL A 156 9.73 29.87 -0.81
C VAL A 156 9.79 31.13 0.04
N THR A 157 10.46 31.08 1.19
CA THR A 157 10.65 32.25 2.05
C THR A 157 11.36 33.37 1.29
N LEU A 158 12.42 33.07 0.53
CA LEU A 158 13.14 34.07 -0.27
C LEU A 158 12.26 34.70 -1.36
N VAL A 159 11.43 33.91 -2.04
CA VAL A 159 10.50 34.44 -3.05
C VAL A 159 9.45 35.35 -2.41
N VAL A 160 8.90 34.93 -1.26
CA VAL A 160 7.91 35.72 -0.52
C VAL A 160 8.51 37.02 0.02
N THR A 161 9.72 36.98 0.58
CA THR A 161 10.37 38.19 1.08
C THR A 161 10.77 39.13 -0.06
N ALA A 162 11.28 38.59 -1.18
CA ALA A 162 11.60 39.39 -2.35
C ALA A 162 10.36 40.09 -2.92
N THR A 163 9.24 39.38 -3.05
CA THR A 163 7.97 39.97 -3.52
C THR A 163 7.46 41.07 -2.59
N ILE A 164 7.56 40.90 -1.27
CA ILE A 164 7.21 41.95 -0.29
C ILE A 164 8.12 43.17 -0.44
N ILE A 165 9.44 42.97 -0.53
CA ILE A 165 10.41 44.07 -0.66
C ILE A 165 10.19 44.83 -1.97
N THR A 166 9.99 44.14 -3.09
CA THR A 166 9.68 44.78 -4.37
C THR A 166 8.36 45.55 -4.30
N GLY A 167 7.34 45.01 -3.62
CA GLY A 167 6.08 45.71 -3.40
C GLY A 167 6.25 47.00 -2.58
N LEU A 168 7.12 46.99 -1.56
CA LEU A 168 7.42 48.17 -0.75
C LEU A 168 8.25 49.22 -1.48
N LEU A 169 9.12 48.82 -2.41
CA LEU A 169 9.97 49.72 -3.20
C LEU A 169 9.24 50.36 -4.38
N THR A 170 8.10 49.80 -4.79
CA THR A 170 7.29 50.27 -5.93
C THR A 170 6.06 51.08 -5.50
N LEU A 171 5.86 51.26 -4.20
CA LEU A 171 4.84 52.07 -3.54
C LEU A 171 5.43 53.40 -3.08
#